data_AF-A0A7V5DA51-F1
#
_entry.id   AF-A0A7V5DA51-F1
#
_cell.length_a   1.000
_cell.length_b   1.000
_cell.length_c   1.000
_cell.angle_alpha   90.00
_cell.angle_beta   90.00
_cell.angle_gamma   90.00
#
_symmetry.space_group_name_H-M   'P 1'
#
loop_
_entity.id
_entity.type
_entity.pdbx_description
1 polymer ?
#
loop_
_entity_poly.entity_id
_entity_poly.type
_entity_poly.pdbx_seq_one_letter_code
_entity_poly.pdbx_strand_id
1 'polypeptide(L)'
;MFKDIEDRELMMKVKEGDEDAFRVLFERYRGKLMKYIFGMIGNYSVAEDIVQEVFLKLFLSRKRYKPVSSFRAYIYRIAHNTCVNFLKSRRYKEMSHLSIERGNGNVPPSFDESEEERERIEILRREMKNLPEKQRTVIQLALLEGMSYEEIAQV
;
A
#
# COMPACT_ATOMS: atom_id res chain seq x y z
N MET A 1 3.78 -6.50 24.85
CA MET A 1 3.06 -5.55 25.71
C MET A 1 2.22 -4.50 24.92
N PHE A 2 2.09 -4.58 23.59
CA PHE A 2 1.34 -3.58 22.78
C PHE A 2 0.11 -4.14 22.03
N LYS A 3 -0.39 -5.32 22.40
CA LYS A 3 -1.35 -6.07 21.56
C LYS A 3 -2.69 -5.33 21.38
N ASP A 4 -3.11 -4.56 22.38
CA ASP A 4 -4.41 -3.88 22.43
C ASP A 4 -4.34 -2.34 22.34
N ILE A 5 -3.14 -1.78 22.09
CA ILE A 5 -2.98 -0.32 21.96
C ILE A 5 -3.44 0.11 20.57
N GLU A 6 -4.19 1.21 20.51
CA GLU A 6 -4.66 1.78 19.25
C GLU A 6 -3.51 2.29 18.37
N ASP A 7 -3.66 2.22 17.06
CA ASP A 7 -2.59 2.60 16.13
C ASP A 7 -2.17 4.07 16.25
N ARG A 8 -3.09 4.97 16.63
CA ARG A 8 -2.74 6.37 16.92
C ARG A 8 -1.82 6.50 18.12
N GLU A 9 -2.11 5.77 19.19
CA GLU A 9 -1.32 5.84 20.41
C GLU A 9 0.08 5.27 20.17
N LEU A 10 0.17 4.17 19.41
CA LEU A 10 1.46 3.68 18.91
C LEU A 10 2.19 4.77 18.13
N MET A 11 1.52 5.46 17.20
CA MET A 11 2.17 6.52 16.42
C MET A 11 2.61 7.73 17.27
N MET A 12 1.90 8.04 18.35
CA MET A 12 2.32 9.07 19.31
C MET A 12 3.59 8.66 20.06
N LYS A 13 3.71 7.39 20.46
CA LYS A 13 4.96 6.83 21.02
C LYS A 13 6.11 6.86 20.02
N VAL A 14 5.85 6.50 18.75
CA VAL A 14 6.83 6.60 17.66
C VAL A 14 7.31 8.04 17.47
N LYS A 15 6.41 9.02 17.59
CA LYS A 15 6.77 10.44 17.53
C LYS A 15 7.74 10.82 18.67
N GLU A 16 7.62 10.22 19.84
CA GLU A 16 8.53 10.43 20.97
C GLU A 16 9.88 9.72 20.77
N GLY A 17 9.90 8.60 20.05
CA GLY A 17 11.12 7.87 19.70
C GLY A 17 11.06 6.38 20.02
N ASP A 18 9.89 5.86 20.40
CA ASP A 18 9.68 4.45 20.72
C ASP A 18 9.76 3.58 19.46
N GLU A 19 10.85 2.83 19.32
CA GLU A 19 11.09 1.94 18.18
C GLU A 19 10.23 0.66 18.24
N ASP A 20 9.88 0.20 19.44
CA ASP A 20 9.01 -0.97 19.60
C ASP A 20 7.59 -0.66 19.16
N ALA A 21 7.10 0.55 19.46
CA ALA A 21 5.83 1.03 18.93
C ALA A 21 5.83 1.08 17.39
N PHE A 22 6.96 1.47 16.77
CA PHE A 22 7.09 1.48 15.32
C PHE A 22 7.09 0.06 14.74
N ARG A 23 7.77 -0.88 15.40
CA ARG A 23 7.77 -2.30 15.02
C ARG A 23 6.37 -2.89 15.03
N VAL A 24 5.56 -2.58 16.04
CA VAL A 24 4.17 -3.06 16.11
C VAL A 24 3.34 -2.52 14.95
N LEU A 25 3.47 -1.23 14.61
CA LEU A 25 2.81 -0.66 13.43
C LEU A 25 3.30 -1.33 12.13
N PHE A 26 4.60 -1.61 12.03
CA PHE A 26 5.17 -2.30 10.88
C PHE A 26 4.56 -3.70 10.71
N GLU A 27 4.51 -4.51 11.77
CA GLU A 27 3.94 -5.86 11.74
C GLU A 27 2.43 -5.83 11.39
N ARG A 28 1.68 -4.88 11.94
CA ARG A 28 0.23 -4.73 11.68
C ARG A 28 -0.09 -4.36 10.23
N TYR A 29 0.76 -3.56 9.59
CA TYR A 29 0.45 -2.95 8.29
C TYR A 29 1.25 -3.50 7.11
N ARG A 30 2.43 -4.09 7.31
CA ARG A 30 3.28 -4.57 6.20
C ARG A 30 2.52 -5.48 5.25
N GLY A 31 1.85 -6.51 5.76
CA GLY A 31 1.11 -7.46 4.93
C GLY A 31 -0.07 -6.83 4.19
N LYS A 32 -0.80 -5.91 4.84
CA LYS A 32 -1.96 -5.23 4.25
C LYS A 32 -1.53 -4.26 3.15
N LEU A 33 -0.52 -3.43 3.44
CA LEU A 33 0.09 -2.54 2.47
C LEU A 33 0.69 -3.30 1.29
N MET A 34 1.32 -4.46 1.54
CA MET A 34 1.85 -5.29 0.46
C MET A 34 0.75 -5.74 -0.50
N LYS A 35 -0.37 -6.26 0.02
CA LYS A 35 -1.53 -6.65 -0.81
C LYS A 35 -2.11 -5.47 -1.58
N TYR A 36 -2.29 -4.33 -0.90
CA TYR A 36 -2.82 -3.11 -1.51
C TYR A 36 -1.94 -2.58 -2.64
N ILE A 37 -0.65 -2.36 -2.36
CA ILE A 37 0.33 -1.85 -3.32
C ILE A 37 0.52 -2.83 -4.48
N PHE A 38 0.58 -4.12 -4.20
CA PHE A 38 0.66 -5.15 -5.26
C PHE A 38 -0.57 -5.12 -6.17
N GLY A 39 -1.77 -4.90 -5.62
CA GLY A 39 -2.98 -4.72 -6.45
C GLY A 39 -2.93 -3.49 -7.36
N MET A 40 -2.22 -2.42 -6.98
CA MET A 40 -2.03 -1.24 -7.81
C MET A 40 -0.92 -1.41 -8.86
N ILE A 41 0.20 -2.05 -8.48
CA ILE A 41 1.43 -2.10 -9.29
C ILE A 41 1.55 -3.37 -10.13
N GLY A 42 1.07 -4.50 -9.61
CA GLY A 42 1.12 -5.81 -10.27
C GLY A 42 2.51 -6.45 -10.34
N ASN A 43 3.50 -5.93 -9.60
CA ASN A 43 4.84 -6.50 -9.51
C ASN A 43 5.25 -6.58 -8.04
N TYR A 44 5.60 -7.78 -7.56
CA TYR A 44 5.90 -8.00 -6.15
C TYR A 44 7.18 -7.29 -5.69
N SER A 45 8.28 -7.40 -6.45
CA SER A 45 9.54 -6.75 -6.06
C SER A 45 9.38 -5.24 -5.92
N VAL A 46 8.71 -4.62 -6.89
CA VAL A 46 8.42 -3.19 -6.85
C VAL A 46 7.47 -2.84 -5.71
N ALA A 47 6.46 -3.68 -5.45
CA ALA A 47 5.55 -3.46 -4.34
C ALA A 47 6.26 -3.54 -2.98
N GLU A 48 7.22 -4.45 -2.81
CA GLU A 48 8.04 -4.57 -1.60
C GLU A 48 8.90 -3.32 -1.39
N ASP A 49 9.54 -2.82 -2.44
CA ASP A 49 10.31 -1.56 -2.39
C ASP A 49 9.43 -0.37 -1.99
N ILE A 50 8.23 -0.27 -2.56
CA ILE A 50 7.27 0.79 -2.22
C ILE A 50 6.79 0.65 -0.77
N VAL A 51 6.55 -0.56 -0.27
CA VAL A 51 6.21 -0.78 1.15
C VAL A 51 7.31 -0.24 2.06
N GLN A 52 8.58 -0.54 1.74
CA GLN A 52 9.72 0.00 2.50
C GLN A 52 9.76 1.53 2.45
N GLU A 53 9.54 2.13 1.28
CA GLU A 53 9.49 3.58 1.11
C GLU A 53 8.36 4.22 1.93
N VAL A 54 7.19 3.58 2.01
CA VAL A 54 6.06 4.04 2.82
C VAL A 54 6.41 4.09 4.31
N PHE A 55 7.02 3.02 4.84
CA PHE A 55 7.44 2.99 6.24
C PHE A 55 8.57 3.98 6.52
N LEU A 56 9.51 4.16 5.58
CA LEU A 56 10.54 5.17 5.69
C LEU A 56 9.93 6.58 5.75
N LYS A 57 8.98 6.90 4.87
CA LYS A 57 8.25 8.18 4.88
C LYS A 57 7.47 8.38 6.18
N LEU A 58 6.81 7.34 6.68
CA LEU A 58 6.11 7.38 7.96
C LEU A 58 7.08 7.71 9.09
N PHE A 59 8.22 7.02 9.16
CA PHE A 59 9.21 7.25 10.20
C PHE A 59 9.85 8.65 10.10
N LEU A 60 10.25 9.09 8.91
CA LEU A 60 10.84 10.42 8.69
C LEU A 60 9.85 11.56 8.97
N SER A 61 8.56 11.33 8.79
CA SER A 61 7.52 12.32 9.09
C SER A 61 6.98 12.27 10.53
N ARG A 62 7.41 11.29 11.36
CA ARG A 62 6.88 11.04 12.71
C ARG A 62 6.83 12.27 13.61
N LYS A 63 7.86 13.13 13.59
CA LYS A 63 7.91 14.34 14.42
C LYS A 63 6.83 15.36 14.05
N ARG A 64 6.40 15.37 12.78
CA ARG A 64 5.33 16.24 12.26
C ARG A 64 3.95 15.59 12.34
N TYR A 65 3.85 14.35 12.80
CA TYR A 65 2.57 13.67 12.96
C TYR A 65 1.67 14.45 13.92
N LYS A 66 0.43 14.66 13.48
CA LYS A 66 -0.68 15.16 14.28
C LYS A 66 -1.70 14.03 14.39
N PRO A 67 -2.31 13.80 15.57
CA PRO A 67 -3.41 12.86 15.70
C PRO A 67 -4.48 13.18 14.64
N VAL A 68 -4.69 12.24 13.72
CA VAL A 68 -5.73 12.33 12.69
C VAL A 68 -7.02 11.66 13.17
N SER A 69 -8.04 11.53 12.31
CA SER A 69 -9.28 10.78 12.54
C SER A 69 -9.23 9.30 12.08
N SER A 70 -8.25 8.88 11.27
CA SER A 70 -7.87 7.45 11.13
C SER A 70 -6.36 7.30 10.82
N PHE A 71 -5.60 6.59 11.67
CA PHE A 71 -4.20 6.24 11.35
C PHE A 71 -4.13 5.32 10.14
N ARG A 72 -5.10 4.41 10.02
CA ARG A 72 -5.27 3.55 8.85
C ARG A 72 -5.40 4.39 7.58
N ALA A 73 -6.32 5.35 7.53
CA ALA A 73 -6.44 6.23 6.36
C ALA A 73 -5.12 6.98 6.09
N TYR A 74 -4.45 7.46 7.14
CA TYR A 74 -3.18 8.17 7.01
C TYR A 74 -2.07 7.35 6.35
N ILE A 75 -1.84 6.11 6.78
CA ILE A 75 -0.79 5.27 6.19
C ILE A 75 -1.14 4.82 4.77
N TYR A 76 -2.42 4.54 4.49
CA TYR A 76 -2.89 4.22 3.14
C TYR A 76 -2.77 5.41 2.18
N ARG A 77 -2.94 6.64 2.66
CA ARG A 77 -2.65 7.84 1.87
C ARG A 77 -1.18 7.95 1.49
N ILE A 78 -0.26 7.64 2.41
CA ILE A 78 1.18 7.63 2.10
C ILE A 78 1.46 6.56 1.03
N ALA A 79 0.87 5.37 1.18
CA ALA A 79 1.01 4.27 0.22
C ALA A 79 0.45 4.63 -1.16
N HIS A 80 -0.78 5.13 -1.22
CA HIS A 80 -1.44 5.54 -2.46
C HIS A 80 -0.63 6.60 -3.19
N ASN A 81 -0.23 7.69 -2.52
CA ASN A 81 0.58 8.74 -3.13
C ASN A 81 1.94 8.22 -3.64
N THR A 82 2.56 7.28 -2.92
CA THR A 82 3.82 6.66 -3.36
C THR A 82 3.61 5.82 -4.63
N CYS A 83 2.53 5.03 -4.69
CA CYS A 83 2.15 4.28 -5.89
C CYS A 83 1.86 5.19 -7.09
N VAL A 84 1.05 6.23 -6.90
CA VAL A 84 0.71 7.21 -7.95
C VAL A 84 1.97 7.87 -8.51
N ASN A 85 2.89 8.27 -7.64
CA ASN A 85 4.16 8.88 -8.05
C ASN A 85 5.04 7.90 -8.83
N PHE A 86 5.12 6.65 -8.38
CA PHE A 86 5.83 5.59 -9.09
C PHE A 86 5.24 5.37 -10.50
N LEU A 87 3.92 5.21 -10.61
CA LEU A 87 3.24 4.97 -11.88
C LEU A 87 3.40 6.16 -12.85
N LYS A 88 3.32 7.40 -12.35
CA LYS A 88 3.61 8.60 -13.14
C LYS A 88 5.04 8.58 -13.66
N SER A 89 6.03 8.35 -12.79
CA SER A 89 7.45 8.29 -13.17
C SER A 89 7.71 7.20 -14.23
N ARG A 90 7.11 6.02 -14.05
CA ARG A 90 7.19 4.92 -15.02
C ARG A 90 6.61 5.32 -16.38
N ARG A 91 5.43 5.95 -16.41
CA ARG A 91 4.80 6.43 -17.65
C ARG A 91 5.68 7.46 -18.37
N TYR A 92 6.31 8.37 -17.63
CA TYR A 92 7.27 9.32 -18.21
C TYR A 92 8.49 8.61 -18.81
N LYS A 93 9.05 7.61 -18.12
CA LYS A 93 10.17 6.81 -18.62
C LYS A 93 9.81 6.06 -19.91
N GLU A 94 8.64 5.41 -19.93
CA GLU A 94 8.11 4.70 -21.10
C GLU A 94 7.85 5.63 -22.30
N MET A 95 7.49 6.89 -22.08
CA MET A 95 7.36 7.89 -23.16
C MET A 95 8.72 8.43 -23.64
N SER A 96 9.76 8.42 -22.80
CA SER A 96 11.08 8.98 -23.12
C SER A 96 12.06 8.00 -23.78
N HIS A 97 11.92 6.68 -23.57
CA HIS A 97 12.82 5.67 -24.14
C HIS A 97 12.09 4.33 -24.44
N LEU A 98 12.48 3.72 -25.56
CA LEU A 98 12.01 2.45 -26.12
C LEU A 98 11.94 1.32 -25.07
N SER A 99 10.78 0.66 -25.02
CA SER A 99 10.56 -0.72 -24.58
C SER A 99 11.37 -1.19 -23.36
N ILE A 100 11.05 -0.70 -22.17
CA ILE A 100 11.42 -1.44 -20.96
C ILE A 100 10.52 -2.67 -20.89
N GLU A 101 11.15 -3.85 -20.91
CA GLU A 101 10.52 -5.16 -20.83
C GLU A 101 9.35 -5.14 -19.83
N ARG A 102 8.21 -5.68 -20.26
CA ARG A 102 7.15 -6.08 -19.36
C ARG A 102 7.72 -7.17 -18.46
N GLY A 103 8.37 -6.78 -17.37
CA GLY A 103 8.79 -7.71 -16.33
C GLY A 103 7.55 -8.48 -15.90
N ASN A 104 7.49 -9.76 -16.27
CA ASN A 104 6.51 -10.70 -15.73
C ASN A 104 6.48 -10.46 -14.22
N GLY A 105 5.30 -10.13 -13.69
CA GLY A 105 5.15 -9.86 -12.28
C GLY A 105 5.64 -11.08 -11.53
N ASN A 106 6.83 -11.00 -10.90
CA ASN A 106 7.28 -12.04 -10.00
C ASN A 106 6.19 -12.19 -8.95
N VAL A 107 5.49 -13.31 -8.96
CA VAL A 107 4.53 -13.67 -7.93
C VAL A 107 5.37 -14.22 -6.75
N PRO A 108 5.12 -13.78 -5.51
CA PRO A 108 5.89 -14.29 -4.38
C PRO A 108 5.73 -15.82 -4.22
N PRO A 109 6.78 -16.51 -3.73
CA PRO A 109 6.77 -17.97 -3.58
C PRO A 109 5.80 -18.49 -2.49
N SER A 110 5.14 -17.61 -1.73
CA SER A 110 4.33 -17.96 -0.55
C SER A 110 2.84 -17.64 -0.66
N PHE A 111 2.36 -17.17 -1.83
CA PHE A 111 0.91 -17.19 -2.09
C PHE A 111 0.54 -18.59 -2.57
N ASP A 112 0.18 -19.43 -1.59
CA ASP A 112 -0.40 -20.76 -1.78
C ASP A 112 -1.84 -20.60 -2.31
N GLU A 113 -1.95 -20.00 -3.49
CA GLU A 113 -3.18 -19.81 -4.24
C GLU A 113 -3.19 -20.83 -5.38
N SER A 114 -4.27 -21.61 -5.47
CA SER A 114 -4.48 -22.58 -6.56
C SER A 114 -4.37 -21.88 -7.92
N GLU A 115 -4.04 -22.62 -8.98
CA GLU A 115 -3.97 -22.03 -10.33
C GLU A 115 -5.28 -21.33 -10.74
N GLU A 116 -6.42 -21.85 -10.32
CA GLU A 116 -7.73 -21.22 -10.53
C GLU A 116 -7.87 -19.86 -9.83
N GLU A 117 -7.34 -19.71 -8.62
CA GLU A 117 -7.38 -18.45 -7.87
C GLU A 117 -6.46 -17.41 -8.53
N ARG A 118 -5.30 -17.85 -9.03
CA ARG A 118 -4.38 -16.99 -9.79
C ARG A 118 -5.04 -16.46 -11.07
N GLU A 119 -5.71 -17.33 -11.82
CA GLU A 119 -6.40 -16.96 -13.05
C GLU A 119 -7.56 -15.99 -12.78
N ARG A 120 -8.34 -16.22 -11.71
CA ARG A 120 -9.38 -15.29 -11.25
C ARG A 120 -8.81 -13.92 -10.86
N ILE A 121 -7.70 -13.91 -10.12
CA ILE A 121 -7.03 -12.67 -9.71
C ILE A 121 -6.47 -11.92 -10.92
N GLU A 122 -5.94 -12.62 -11.93
CA GLU A 122 -5.49 -12.00 -13.17
C GLU A 122 -6.64 -11.38 -13.98
N ILE A 123 -7.77 -12.09 -14.10
CA ILE A 123 -8.97 -11.58 -14.77
C ILE A 123 -9.49 -10.34 -14.02
N LEU A 124 -9.61 -10.43 -12.69
CA LEU A 124 -10.02 -9.30 -11.85
C LEU A 124 -9.08 -8.11 -12.03
N ARG A 125 -7.76 -8.33 -12.06
CA ARG A 125 -6.75 -7.28 -12.32
C ARG A 125 -6.90 -6.65 -13.70
N ARG A 126 -7.19 -7.46 -14.72
CA ARG A 126 -7.37 -6.99 -16.09
C ARG A 126 -8.62 -6.12 -16.21
N GLU A 127 -9.72 -6.53 -15.58
CA GLU A 127 -10.95 -5.72 -15.53
C GLU A 127 -10.77 -4.47 -14.68
N MET A 128 -10.09 -4.58 -13.53
CA MET A 128 -9.74 -3.41 -12.72
C MET A 128 -8.90 -2.41 -13.50
N LYS A 129 -7.99 -2.85 -14.40
CA LYS A 129 -7.21 -1.96 -15.28
C LYS A 129 -8.08 -1.06 -16.17
N ASN A 130 -9.27 -1.52 -16.56
CA ASN A 130 -10.20 -0.76 -17.38
C ASN A 130 -10.93 0.34 -16.59
N LEU A 131 -10.95 0.26 -15.26
CA LEU A 131 -11.53 1.29 -14.42
C LEU A 131 -10.60 2.51 -14.29
N PRO A 132 -11.16 3.73 -14.26
CA PRO A 132 -10.45 4.93 -13.83
C PRO A 132 -9.75 4.71 -12.48
N GLU A 133 -8.52 5.20 -12.35
CA GLU A 133 -7.65 5.00 -11.17
C GLU A 133 -8.35 5.32 -9.84
N LYS A 134 -9.15 6.40 -9.79
CA LYS A 134 -9.92 6.79 -8.61
C LYS A 134 -10.97 5.74 -8.23
N GLN A 135 -11.67 5.16 -9.20
CA GLN A 135 -12.71 4.16 -8.94
C GLN A 135 -12.10 2.84 -8.48
N ARG A 136 -11.00 2.40 -9.11
CA ARG A 136 -10.25 1.23 -8.69
C ARG A 136 -9.76 1.34 -7.25
N THR A 137 -9.23 2.51 -6.88
CA THR A 137 -8.75 2.79 -5.52
C THR A 137 -9.86 2.65 -4.49
N VAL A 138 -11.03 3.26 -4.74
CA VAL A 138 -12.19 3.16 -3.84
C VAL A 138 -12.64 1.72 -3.66
N ILE A 139 -12.77 0.95 -4.74
CA ILE A 139 -13.15 -0.47 -4.71
C ILE A 139 -12.14 -1.27 -3.88
N GLN A 140 -10.85 -1.05 -4.10
CA GLN A 140 -9.80 -1.78 -3.39
C GLN A 140 -9.80 -1.49 -1.89
N LEU A 141 -9.95 -0.22 -1.50
CA LEU A 141 -10.02 0.19 -0.09
C LEU A 141 -11.33 -0.27 0.59
N ALA A 142 -12.47 -0.24 -0.12
CA ALA A 142 -13.74 -0.65 0.44
C ALA A 142 -13.85 -2.18 0.59
N LEU A 143 -13.52 -2.94 -0.46
CA LEU A 143 -13.79 -4.38 -0.49
C LEU A 143 -12.64 -5.23 0.06
N LEU A 144 -11.38 -4.89 -0.24
CA LEU A 144 -10.24 -5.69 0.22
C LEU A 144 -9.75 -5.27 1.59
N GLU A 145 -9.82 -3.97 1.87
CA GLU A 145 -9.40 -3.42 3.15
C GLU A 145 -10.57 -3.25 4.12
N GLY A 146 -11.82 -3.23 3.67
CA GLY A 146 -12.96 -3.00 4.57
C GLY A 146 -12.91 -1.62 5.23
N MET A 147 -12.37 -0.61 4.53
CA MET A 147 -12.36 0.77 5.01
C MET A 147 -13.75 1.39 4.86
N SER A 148 -14.11 2.22 5.83
CA SER A 148 -15.35 3.01 5.75
C SER A 148 -15.24 4.11 4.69
N TYR A 149 -16.38 4.60 4.19
CA TYR A 149 -16.39 5.72 3.23
C TYR A 149 -15.72 6.98 3.78
N GLU A 150 -15.85 7.25 5.08
CA GLU A 150 -15.20 8.38 5.74
C GLU A 150 -13.67 8.26 5.74
N GLU A 151 -13.15 7.05 5.94
CA GLU A 151 -11.72 6.79 5.85
C GLU A 151 -11.21 6.86 4.42
N ILE A 152 -11.97 6.33 3.46
CA ILE A 152 -11.62 6.38 2.02
C ILE A 152 -11.55 7.83 1.55
N ALA A 153 -12.45 8.71 2.00
CA ALA A 153 -12.44 10.13 1.65
C ALA A 153 -11.19 10.88 2.15
N GLN A 154 -10.45 10.30 3.11
CA GLN A 154 -9.22 10.88 3.67
C GLN A 154 -7.94 10.39 3.00
N VAL A 155 -8.03 9.38 2.12
CA VAL A 155 -6.91 8.82 1.33
C VAL A 155 -6.65 9.69 0.11
#